data_AF-A0A6A6J9D4-F1
#
_entry.id   AF-A0A6A6J9D4-F1
#
_cell.length_a   1.000
_cell.length_b   1.000
_cell.length_c   1.000
_cell.angle_alpha   90.00
_cell.angle_beta   90.00
_cell.angle_gamma   90.00
#
_symmetry.space_group_name_H-M   'P 1'
#
loop_
_entity.id
_entity.type
_entity.pdbx_description
1 polymer ?
#
loop_
_entity_poly.entity_id
_entity_poly.type
_entity_poly.pdbx_seq_one_letter_code
_entity_poly.pdbx_strand_id
1 'polypeptide(L)'
;MKFTTAALALVLAPLALAQEPTVAPLVARDGTLEKRAVSATVVVDGLRYRTCPKTSCSAPGQFAKGTRISLSCYTRTNTETIEGDKGWAKIASGRGAGDWVALANGKYVSWSSPLPHC
;
A
#
# COMPACT_ATOMS: atom_id res chain seq x y z
N MET A 1 4.27 -16.14 72.21
CA MET A 1 4.17 -14.67 72.35
C MET A 1 4.01 -14.12 70.93
N LYS A 2 2.79 -14.00 70.37
CA LYS A 2 1.85 -12.87 70.48
C LYS A 2 2.56 -11.51 70.48
N PHE A 3 2.63 -10.85 69.31
CA PHE A 3 2.20 -9.47 69.13
C PHE A 3 1.70 -9.27 67.68
N THR A 4 0.38 -9.14 67.63
CA THR A 4 -0.47 -8.53 66.61
C THR A 4 0.08 -7.17 66.17
N THR A 5 -0.05 -6.79 64.89
CA THR A 5 -0.59 -5.48 64.46
C THR A 5 -0.89 -5.55 62.97
N ALA A 6 -2.18 -5.39 62.65
CA ALA A 6 -2.69 -5.18 61.31
C ALA A 6 -2.54 -3.69 60.94
N ALA A 7 -2.03 -3.41 59.75
CA ALA A 7 -2.18 -2.09 59.12
C ALA A 7 -2.93 -2.28 57.81
N LEU A 8 -4.23 -2.00 57.90
CA LEU A 8 -5.18 -1.93 56.81
C LEU A 8 -4.85 -0.66 55.99
N ALA A 9 -4.21 -0.81 54.84
CA ALA A 9 -4.08 0.27 53.87
C ALA A 9 -5.06 0.00 52.72
N LEU A 10 -6.20 0.70 52.74
CA LEU A 10 -7.06 0.88 51.58
C LEU A 10 -6.22 1.48 50.44
N VAL A 11 -5.82 0.66 49.48
CA VAL A 11 -5.31 1.18 48.22
C VAL A 11 -6.53 1.46 47.35
N LEU A 12 -6.82 2.75 47.18
CA LEU A 12 -7.80 3.27 46.25
C LEU A 12 -7.55 2.65 44.87
N ALA A 13 -8.54 1.94 44.34
CA ALA A 13 -8.54 1.54 42.95
C ALA A 13 -8.56 2.80 42.06
N PRO A 14 -7.61 2.95 41.12
CA PRO A 14 -7.76 3.97 40.10
C PRO A 14 -8.98 3.59 39.26
N LEU A 15 -9.98 4.47 39.27
CA LEU A 15 -11.03 4.54 38.26
C LEU A 15 -10.31 4.62 36.90
N ALA A 16 -10.16 3.49 36.24
CA ALA A 16 -9.83 3.44 34.83
C ALA A 16 -11.00 4.10 34.12
N LEU A 17 -10.86 5.41 33.87
CA LEU A 17 -11.64 6.10 32.85
C LEU A 17 -11.48 5.26 31.59
N ALA A 18 -12.54 4.52 31.26
CA ALA A 18 -12.69 3.93 29.95
C ALA A 18 -12.49 5.08 28.97
N GLN A 19 -11.33 5.12 28.32
CA GLN A 19 -11.13 5.96 27.16
C GLN A 19 -12.05 5.33 26.12
N GLU A 20 -13.28 5.83 26.05
CA GLU A 20 -14.16 5.58 24.92
C GLU A 20 -13.31 5.83 23.68
N PRO A 21 -13.17 4.85 22.77
CA PRO A 21 -12.40 5.03 21.56
C PRO A 21 -13.01 6.23 20.87
N THR A 22 -12.35 7.37 20.99
CA THR A 22 -12.72 8.59 20.31
C THR A 22 -12.49 8.24 18.86
N VAL A 23 -13.56 7.84 18.18
CA VAL A 23 -13.60 7.70 16.74
C VAL A 23 -13.27 9.10 16.26
N ALA A 24 -12.00 9.31 15.93
CA ALA A 24 -11.57 10.55 15.30
C ALA A 24 -12.52 10.74 14.12
N PRO A 25 -13.14 11.93 13.96
CA PRO A 25 -13.88 12.19 12.75
C PRO A 25 -12.92 11.92 11.60
N LEU A 26 -13.34 11.05 10.68
CA LEU A 26 -12.69 10.92 9.37
C LEU A 26 -12.75 12.31 8.76
N VAL A 27 -11.70 13.11 9.00
CA VAL A 27 -11.48 14.35 8.28
C VAL A 27 -11.24 13.88 6.86
N ALA A 28 -12.31 13.92 6.06
CA ALA A 28 -12.22 13.80 4.62
C ALA A 28 -11.20 14.85 4.21
N ARG A 29 -9.99 14.40 3.87
CA ARG A 29 -8.94 15.31 3.45
C ARG A 29 -9.45 16.00 2.20
N ASP A 30 -9.61 17.31 2.29
CA ASP A 30 -9.74 18.17 1.13
C ASP A 30 -8.65 17.80 0.11
N GLY A 31 -9.06 17.45 -1.10
CA GLY A 31 -8.11 17.10 -2.15
C GLY A 31 -8.79 16.44 -3.34
N THR A 32 -9.14 17.26 -4.33
CA THR A 32 -9.11 16.93 -5.76
C THR A 32 -9.07 15.43 -6.07
N LEU A 33 -10.24 14.83 -6.35
CA LEU A 33 -10.43 13.55 -7.07
C LEU A 33 -9.14 12.72 -7.13
N GLU A 34 -8.68 12.14 -6.00
CA GLU A 34 -7.49 11.30 -6.03
C GLU A 34 -7.72 10.26 -7.13
N LYS A 35 -6.88 10.30 -8.16
CA LYS A 35 -6.97 9.43 -9.33
C LYS A 35 -7.15 8.02 -8.81
N ARG A 36 -8.34 7.43 -9.03
CA ARG A 36 -8.80 6.23 -8.31
C ARG A 36 -7.70 5.18 -8.28
N ALA A 37 -7.07 5.07 -7.12
CA ALA A 37 -6.06 4.08 -6.87
C ALA A 37 -6.71 2.70 -6.93
N VAL A 38 -6.15 1.81 -7.75
CA VAL A 38 -6.61 0.45 -7.95
C VAL A 38 -5.69 -0.49 -7.19
N SER A 39 -6.27 -1.30 -6.31
CA SER A 39 -5.55 -2.34 -5.58
C SER A 39 -5.06 -3.42 -6.53
N ALA A 40 -3.81 -3.83 -6.35
CA ALA A 40 -3.18 -4.84 -7.17
C ALA A 40 -2.28 -5.77 -6.37
N THR A 41 -2.09 -7.00 -6.84
CA THR A 41 -1.24 -8.03 -6.24
C THR A 41 -0.20 -8.48 -7.24
N VAL A 42 1.06 -8.50 -6.81
CA VAL A 42 2.18 -8.98 -7.63
C VAL A 42 2.10 -10.50 -7.76
N VAL A 43 2.19 -11.01 -8.99
CA VAL A 43 1.98 -12.43 -9.31
C VAL A 43 3.32 -13.18 -9.53
N VAL A 44 4.39 -12.44 -9.82
CA VAL A 44 5.74 -12.98 -10.06
C VAL A 44 6.73 -12.57 -8.98
N ASP A 45 7.77 -13.37 -8.79
CA ASP A 45 8.87 -13.01 -7.89
C ASP A 45 9.84 -12.03 -8.56
N GLY A 46 10.27 -11.03 -7.78
CA GLY A 46 11.25 -10.05 -8.24
C GLY A 46 10.71 -9.05 -9.28
N LEU A 47 9.43 -8.69 -9.23
CA LEU A 47 8.86 -7.67 -10.12
C LEU A 47 9.53 -6.32 -9.88
N ARG A 48 10.36 -5.88 -10.82
CA ARG A 48 11.08 -4.60 -10.73
C ARG A 48 10.16 -3.44 -11.07
N TYR A 49 10.17 -2.40 -10.23
CA TYR A 49 9.56 -1.11 -10.57
C TYR A 49 10.65 -0.18 -11.12
N ARG A 50 10.27 0.66 -12.09
CA ARG A 50 11.21 1.43 -12.91
C ARG A 50 10.77 2.88 -13.08
N THR A 51 11.72 3.78 -13.21
CA THR A 51 11.45 5.23 -13.33
C THR A 51 10.73 5.62 -14.62
N CYS A 52 10.75 4.76 -15.64
CA CYS A 52 9.96 4.89 -16.86
C CYS A 52 9.51 3.51 -17.39
N PRO A 53 8.50 3.44 -18.29
CA PRO A 53 7.89 2.19 -18.75
C PRO A 53 8.72 1.46 -19.82
N LYS A 54 10.02 1.27 -19.56
CA LYS A 54 10.98 0.53 -20.37
C LYS A 54 11.98 -0.20 -19.46
N THR A 55 12.51 -1.33 -19.90
CA THR A 55 13.52 -2.10 -19.16
C THR A 55 14.90 -1.47 -19.15
N SER A 56 15.17 -0.53 -20.06
CA SER A 56 16.37 0.31 -20.04
C SER A 56 16.35 1.36 -18.92
N CYS A 57 15.18 1.65 -18.33
CA CYS A 57 15.04 2.62 -17.26
C CYS A 57 15.57 2.07 -15.92
N SER A 58 16.10 2.96 -15.09
CA SER A 58 16.57 2.63 -13.75
C SER A 58 15.49 1.87 -12.96
N ALA A 59 15.90 0.80 -12.28
CA ALA A 59 15.03 -0.02 -11.45
C ALA A 59 15.45 0.10 -9.99
N PRO A 60 14.96 1.14 -9.27
CA PRO A 60 15.35 1.44 -7.89
C PRO A 60 14.99 0.34 -6.87
N GLY A 61 14.12 -0.60 -7.25
CA GLY A 61 13.86 -1.78 -6.44
C GLY A 61 12.95 -2.79 -7.12
N GLN A 62 12.42 -3.70 -6.30
CA GLN A 62 11.51 -4.75 -6.72
C GLN A 62 10.51 -5.14 -5.63
N PHE A 63 9.47 -5.85 -6.05
CA PHE A 63 8.47 -6.49 -5.20
C PHE A 63 8.61 -8.01 -5.25
N ALA A 64 8.33 -8.66 -4.12
CA ALA A 64 8.18 -10.11 -4.05
C ALA A 64 6.77 -10.52 -4.54
N LYS A 65 6.60 -11.78 -4.92
CA LYS A 65 5.29 -12.32 -5.23
C LYS A 65 4.33 -12.18 -4.03
N GLY A 66 3.06 -11.93 -4.31
CA GLY A 66 2.02 -11.71 -3.30
C GLY A 66 2.02 -10.32 -2.67
N THR A 67 3.01 -9.46 -2.99
CA THR A 67 3.02 -8.08 -2.50
C THR A 67 1.79 -7.34 -3.00
N ARG A 68 1.05 -6.68 -2.10
CA ARG A 68 -0.02 -5.75 -2.46
C ARG A 68 0.57 -4.38 -2.80
N ILE A 69 0.18 -3.86 -3.96
CA ILE A 69 0.57 -2.54 -4.45
C ILE A 69 -0.67 -1.76 -4.89
N SER A 70 -0.51 -0.46 -5.06
CA SER A 70 -1.57 0.44 -5.51
C SER A 70 -1.19 1.05 -6.85
N LEU A 71 -2.09 1.02 -7.84
CA LEU A 71 -1.85 1.48 -9.21
C LEU A 71 -2.78 2.66 -9.54
N SER A 72 -2.26 3.68 -10.23
CA SER A 72 -3.00 4.90 -10.55
C SER A 72 -3.53 4.95 -11.98
N CYS A 73 -2.77 4.40 -12.93
CA CYS A 73 -3.13 4.33 -14.35
C CYS A 73 -2.19 3.39 -15.10
N TYR A 74 -2.51 3.14 -16.37
CA TYR A 74 -1.65 2.43 -17.29
C TYR A 74 -1.37 3.23 -18.57
N THR A 75 -0.27 2.93 -19.25
CA THR A 75 0.00 3.41 -20.61
C THR A 75 0.53 2.27 -21.48
N ARG A 76 0.28 2.39 -22.79
CA ARG A 76 0.82 1.52 -23.84
C ARG A 76 1.62 2.28 -24.90
N THR A 77 1.73 3.60 -24.73
CA THR A 77 2.36 4.51 -25.69
C THR A 77 3.83 4.70 -25.32
N ASN A 78 4.74 4.56 -26.30
CA ASN A 78 6.19 4.71 -26.10
C ASN A 78 6.73 3.82 -24.96
N THR A 79 6.16 2.63 -24.79
CA THR A 79 6.58 1.64 -23.81
C THR A 79 7.28 0.47 -24.47
N GLU A 80 8.05 -0.26 -23.66
CA GLU A 80 8.65 -1.52 -24.09
C GLU A 80 7.63 -2.66 -24.02
N THR A 81 7.72 -3.57 -25.00
CA THR A 81 6.88 -4.77 -25.04
C THR A 81 7.51 -5.86 -24.17
N ILE A 82 6.78 -6.34 -23.17
CA ILE A 82 7.18 -7.46 -22.30
C ILE A 82 6.13 -8.56 -22.43
N GLU A 83 6.57 -9.76 -22.77
CA GLU A 83 5.68 -10.92 -22.97
C GLU A 83 4.49 -10.65 -23.91
N GLY A 84 4.73 -9.87 -24.96
CA GLY A 84 3.71 -9.48 -25.94
C GLY A 84 2.79 -8.35 -25.50
N ASP A 85 2.93 -7.80 -24.28
CA ASP A 85 2.15 -6.66 -23.80
C ASP A 85 2.99 -5.39 -23.75
N LYS A 86 2.42 -4.28 -24.22
CA LYS A 86 2.98 -2.93 -24.07
C LYS A 86 2.48 -2.23 -22.81
N GLY A 87 1.64 -2.88 -22.01
CA GLY A 87 1.03 -2.32 -20.82
C GLY A 87 2.03 -2.13 -19.67
N TRP A 88 2.12 -0.90 -19.18
CA TRP A 88 2.82 -0.56 -17.95
C TRP A 88 1.91 0.26 -17.06
N ALA A 89 1.90 -0.03 -15.76
CA ALA A 89 1.09 0.68 -14.77
C ALA A 89 1.96 1.51 -13.84
N LYS A 90 1.47 2.72 -13.55
CA LYS A 90 2.12 3.67 -12.63
C LYS A 90 1.66 3.40 -11.20
N ILE A 91 2.61 3.22 -10.29
CA ILE A 91 2.35 2.98 -8.87
C ILE A 91 1.82 4.27 -8.25
N ALA A 92 0.70 4.18 -7.55
CA ALA A 92 0.01 5.32 -6.96
C ALA A 92 0.66 5.78 -5.64
N SER A 93 1.01 4.84 -4.76
CA SER A 93 1.45 5.14 -3.40
C SER A 93 2.38 4.05 -2.84
N GLY A 94 3.09 4.40 -1.76
CA GLY A 94 4.01 3.49 -1.07
C GLY A 94 5.37 3.36 -1.76
N ARG A 95 6.01 2.19 -1.59
CA ARG A 95 7.29 1.89 -2.22
C ARG A 95 7.15 1.95 -3.74
N GLY A 96 8.02 2.72 -4.39
CA GLY A 96 7.99 2.91 -5.85
C GLY A 96 6.86 3.82 -6.33
N ALA A 97 6.20 4.59 -5.47
CA ALA A 97 5.19 5.57 -5.90
C ALA A 97 5.76 6.50 -6.98
N GLY A 98 5.02 6.65 -8.08
CA GLY A 98 5.47 7.40 -9.25
C GLY A 98 6.22 6.58 -10.30
N ASP A 99 6.77 5.42 -9.92
CA ASP A 99 7.44 4.48 -10.82
C ASP A 99 6.44 3.56 -11.54
N TRP A 100 6.96 2.74 -12.45
CA TRP A 100 6.21 1.90 -13.37
C TRP A 100 6.53 0.42 -13.19
N VAL A 101 5.50 -0.42 -13.28
CA VAL A 101 5.61 -1.88 -13.37
C VAL A 101 4.99 -2.38 -14.66
N ALA A 102 5.59 -3.41 -15.26
CA ALA A 102 5.02 -4.05 -16.43
C ALA A 102 3.78 -4.87 -16.04
N LEU A 103 2.73 -4.81 -16.86
CA LEU A 103 1.49 -5.56 -16.63
C LEU A 103 1.57 -6.98 -17.19
N ALA A 104 2.22 -7.15 -18.34
CA ALA A 104 2.40 -8.44 -19.02
C ALA A 104 1.07 -9.21 -19.19
N ASN A 105 0.00 -8.54 -19.66
CA ASN A 105 -1.35 -9.11 -19.78
C ASN A 105 -1.88 -9.74 -18.46
N GLY A 106 -1.52 -9.15 -17.32
CA GLY A 106 -1.93 -9.63 -15.99
C GLY A 106 -1.03 -10.72 -15.39
N LYS A 107 0.01 -11.16 -16.11
CA LYS A 107 0.92 -12.19 -15.60
C LYS A 107 1.83 -11.69 -14.49
N TYR A 108 2.15 -10.40 -14.46
CA TYR A 108 3.04 -9.83 -13.44
C TYR A 108 2.27 -9.21 -12.29
N VAL A 109 1.11 -8.66 -12.58
CA VAL A 109 0.26 -7.99 -11.60
C VAL A 109 -1.20 -8.29 -11.91
N SER A 110 -1.96 -8.72 -10.92
CA SER A 110 -3.43 -8.81 -10.97
C SER A 110 -4.02 -7.60 -10.25
N TRP A 111 -5.07 -6.97 -10.78
CA TRP A 111 -5.66 -5.74 -10.23
C TRP A 111 -7.18 -5.82 -10.13
N SER A 112 -7.77 -5.09 -9.18
CA SER A 112 -9.17 -5.27 -8.77
C SER A 112 -10.21 -4.62 -9.67
N SER A 113 -9.84 -3.63 -10.49
CA SER A 113 -10.76 -2.89 -11.36
C SER A 113 -10.03 -2.27 -12.56
N PRO A 114 -10.72 -1.94 -13.67
CA PRO A 114 -10.07 -1.33 -14.83
C PRO A 114 -9.19 -0.14 -14.45
N LEU A 115 -7.95 -0.14 -14.94
CA LEU A 115 -7.03 0.98 -14.77
C LEU A 115 -7.39 2.07 -15.79
N PRO A 116 -7.45 3.36 -15.40
CA PRO A 116 -7.58 4.44 -16.36
C PRO A 116 -6.27 4.63 -17.13
N HIS A 117 -6.34 5.23 -18.32
CA HIS A 117 -5.15 5.59 -19.08
C HIS A 117 -4.35 6.71 -18.36
N CYS A 118 -3.02 6.69 -18.49
CA CYS A 118 -2.16 7.85 -18.31
C CYS A 118 -2.07 8.52 -19.69
#